data_AF-A0AAN8FGI0-F1
#
_entry.id   AF-A0AAN8FGI0-F1
#
_cell.length_a   1.000
_cell.length_b   1.000
_cell.length_c   1.000
_cell.angle_alpha   90.00
_cell.angle_beta   90.00
_cell.angle_gamma   90.00
#
_symmetry.space_group_name_H-M   'P 1'
#
loop_
_entity.id
_entity.type
_entity.pdbx_description
1 polymer ?
#
loop_
_entity_poly.entity_id
_entity_poly.type
_entity_poly.pdbx_seq_one_letter_code
_entity_poly.pdbx_strand_id
1 'polypeptide(L)'
;MLQLSLDGKRLYVTTSLYRKWDEQFYPNLVKNGAVMLQVDIGNGGKMVLNENFLVDFGILEGGPYLAHECAILVGIVLPTSGYRPAPLKQVRIYFKK
;
A
#
# COMPACT_ATOMS: atom_id res chain seq x y z
N MET A 1 4.76 6.69 0.90
CA MET A 1 4.10 7.27 -0.30
C MET A 1 2.59 7.31 -0.10
N LEU A 2 1.88 8.19 -0.79
CA LEU A 2 0.43 8.29 -0.76
C LEU A 2 -0.14 7.88 -2.12
N GLN A 3 -1.24 7.13 -2.13
CA GLN A 3 -1.98 6.77 -3.35
C GLN A 3 -3.48 6.91 -3.11
N LEU A 4 -4.13 7.77 -3.88
CA LEU A 4 -5.58 7.96 -3.82
C LEU A 4 -6.30 7.00 -4.77
N SER A 5 -7.40 6.42 -4.31
CA SER A 5 -8.30 5.63 -5.16
C SER A 5 -9.01 6.50 -6.18
N LEU A 6 -9.40 5.91 -7.32
CA LEU A 6 -10.10 6.62 -8.39
C LEU A 6 -11.44 7.23 -7.93
N ASP A 7 -12.12 6.56 -7.00
CA ASP A 7 -13.38 7.04 -6.42
C ASP A 7 -13.18 8.13 -5.35
N GLY A 8 -11.94 8.46 -5.00
CA GLY A 8 -11.59 9.47 -4.00
C GLY A 8 -11.93 9.11 -2.55
N LYS A 9 -12.37 7.87 -2.30
CA LYS A 9 -12.86 7.43 -0.98
C LYS A 9 -11.80 6.74 -0.12
N ARG A 10 -10.69 6.30 -0.72
CA ARG A 10 -9.65 5.52 -0.03
C ARG A 10 -8.28 6.07 -0.37
N LEU A 11 -7.53 6.43 0.66
CA LEU A 11 -6.14 6.84 0.56
C LEU A 11 -5.26 5.75 1.14
N TYR A 12 -4.35 5.21 0.34
CA TYR A 12 -3.37 4.23 0.79
C TYR A 12 -2.06 4.94 1.13
N VAL A 13 -1.47 4.55 2.25
CA VAL A 13 -0.26 5.16 2.80
C VAL A 13 0.78 4.08 3.02
N THR A 14 1.98 4.26 2.50
CA THR A 14 3.16 3.43 2.79
C THR A 14 4.20 4.20 3.61
N THR A 15 4.89 3.52 4.52
CA THR A 15 5.78 4.17 5.49
C THR A 15 7.23 4.36 5.03
N SER A 16 7.68 3.70 3.96
CA SER A 16 9.04 3.85 3.42
C SER A 16 9.11 4.85 2.26
N LEU A 17 10.22 5.59 2.19
CA LEU A 17 10.51 6.58 1.14
C LEU A 17 11.80 6.23 0.37
N TYR A 18 12.92 6.21 1.07
CA TYR A 18 14.21 5.93 0.44
C TYR A 18 15.16 5.33 1.46
N ARG A 19 15.68 4.15 1.15
CA ARG A 19 16.42 3.32 2.11
C ARG A 19 17.48 4.08 2.90
N LYS A 20 18.35 4.88 2.26
CA LYS A 20 19.41 5.62 2.98
C LYS A 20 18.86 6.65 3.96
N TRP A 21 17.72 7.27 3.64
CA TRP A 21 17.05 8.22 4.53
C TRP A 21 16.32 7.47 5.64
N ASP A 22 15.65 6.38 5.31
CA ASP A 22 14.97 5.53 6.30
C ASP A 22 15.98 4.96 7.30
N GLU A 23 17.20 4.56 6.86
CA GLU A 23 18.29 4.13 7.75
C GLU A 23 18.77 5.25 8.69
N GLN A 24 18.82 6.49 8.21
CA GLN A 24 19.29 7.64 9.00
C GLN A 24 18.25 8.12 10.03
N PHE A 25 16.98 8.23 9.62
CA PHE A 25 15.93 8.84 10.44
C PHE A 25 15.04 7.82 11.16
N TYR A 26 14.84 6.64 10.57
CA TYR A 26 13.93 5.61 11.05
C TYR A 26 14.59 4.21 11.05
N PRO A 27 15.69 4.01 11.78
CA PRO A 27 16.45 2.75 11.74
C PRO A 27 15.61 1.53 12.16
N ASN A 28 14.59 1.74 12.99
CA ASN A 28 13.66 0.68 13.39
C ASN A 28 12.73 0.25 12.24
N LEU A 29 12.38 1.16 11.32
CA LEU A 29 11.56 0.84 10.15
C LEU A 29 12.32 -0.10 9.20
N VAL A 30 13.63 0.07 9.07
CA VAL A 30 14.46 -0.83 8.25
C VAL A 30 14.58 -2.22 8.86
N LYS A 31 14.58 -2.31 10.21
CA LYS A 31 14.61 -3.60 10.93
C LYS A 31 13.28 -4.33 10.89
N ASN A 32 12.18 -3.59 11.04
CA ASN A 32 10.85 -4.18 11.20
C ASN A 32 10.08 -4.32 9.88
N GLY A 33 10.48 -3.60 8.83
CA GLY A 33 9.77 -3.55 7.56
C GLY A 33 8.78 -2.39 7.48
N ALA A 34 8.40 -2.05 6.25
CA ALA A 34 7.38 -1.04 6.01
C ALA A 34 5.98 -1.61 6.25
N VAL A 35 5.01 -0.72 6.43
CA VAL A 35 3.59 -1.09 6.48
C VAL A 35 2.81 -0.27 5.47
N MET A 36 1.66 -0.79 5.07
CA MET A 36 0.66 -0.06 4.32
C MET A 36 -0.65 0.03 5.10
N LEU A 37 -1.19 1.24 5.13
CA LEU A 37 -2.42 1.61 5.81
C LEU A 37 -3.43 2.11 4.79
N GLN A 38 -4.72 1.99 5.11
CA GLN A 38 -5.80 2.62 4.37
C GLN A 38 -6.48 3.66 5.25
N VAL A 39 -6.72 4.83 4.68
CA VAL A 39 -7.51 5.92 5.28
C VAL A 39 -8.77 6.08 4.46
N ASP A 40 -9.92 6.04 5.13
CA ASP A 40 -11.21 6.31 4.53
C ASP A 40 -11.47 7.82 4.51
N ILE A 41 -11.87 8.32 3.36
CA ILE A 41 -12.21 9.72 3.13
C ILE A 41 -13.73 9.85 3.08
N GLY A 42 -14.26 10.51 4.10
CA GLY A 42 -15.67 10.85 4.23
C GLY A 42 -16.03 12.22 3.68
N ASN A 43 -17.31 12.55 3.76
CA ASN A 43 -17.82 13.85 3.30
C ASN A 43 -17.15 15.01 4.05
N GLY A 44 -16.92 16.12 3.33
CA GLY A 44 -16.29 17.32 3.91
C GLY A 44 -14.81 17.17 4.25
N GLY A 45 -14.12 16.17 3.70
CA GLY A 45 -12.67 15.97 3.91
C GLY A 45 -12.32 15.27 5.22
N LYS A 46 -13.30 14.66 5.91
CA LYS A 46 -13.04 13.84 7.10
C LYS A 46 -12.17 12.64 6.70
N MET A 47 -11.06 12.43 7.40
CA MET A 47 -10.16 11.30 7.19
C MET A 47 -10.15 10.43 8.44
N VAL A 48 -10.40 9.12 8.28
CA VAL A 48 -10.41 8.14 9.38
C VAL A 48 -9.55 6.95 8.99
N LEU A 49 -8.69 6.50 9.90
CA LEU A 49 -7.90 5.29 9.68
C LEU A 49 -8.81 4.06 9.65
N ASN A 50 -8.65 3.20 8.65
CA ASN A 50 -9.37 1.93 8.59
C ASN A 50 -8.64 0.87 9.43
N GLU A 51 -9.14 0.60 10.64
CA GLU A 51 -8.55 -0.37 11.57
C GLU A 51 -8.62 -1.83 11.07
N ASN A 52 -9.44 -2.12 10.05
CA ASN A 52 -9.55 -3.44 9.46
C ASN A 52 -8.53 -3.68 8.33
N PHE A 53 -7.71 -2.68 7.99
CA PHE A 53 -6.76 -2.77 6.89
C PHE A 53 -5.35 -2.41 7.35
N LEU A 54 -4.49 -3.42 7.39
CA LEU A 54 -3.05 -3.30 7.60
C LEU A 54 -2.34 -4.34 6.73
N VAL A 55 -1.38 -3.91 5.94
CA VAL A 55 -0.45 -4.81 5.26
C VAL A 55 0.92 -4.60 5.88
N ASP A 56 1.44 -5.64 6.53
CA ASP A 56 2.76 -5.66 7.13
C ASP A 56 3.75 -6.33 6.17
N PHE A 57 4.74 -5.58 5.70
CA PHE A 57 5.80 -6.09 4.81
C PHE A 57 7.01 -6.64 5.58
N GLY A 58 7.01 -6.53 6.90
CA GLY A 58 7.99 -7.12 7.81
C GLY A 58 7.86 -8.63 7.97
N ILE A 59 6.63 -9.13 7.90
CA ILE A 59 6.30 -10.55 8.12
C ILE A 59 6.39 -11.41 6.86
N LEU A 60 6.70 -10.81 5.70
CA LEU A 60 6.76 -11.54 4.44
C LEU A 60 8.04 -12.40 4.36
N GLU A 61 7.92 -13.60 3.80
CA GLU A 61 9.07 -14.46 3.53
C GLU A 61 10.05 -13.75 2.57
N GLY A 62 11.34 -13.74 2.93
CA GLY A 62 12.38 -13.02 2.18
C GLY A 62 12.87 -11.73 2.86
N GLY A 63 12.30 -11.39 4.02
CA GLY A 63 12.81 -10.37 4.93
C GLY A 63 11.96 -9.09 4.96
N PRO A 64 12.28 -8.15 5.85
CA PRO A 64 11.53 -6.92 5.97
C PRO A 64 11.67 -6.10 4.68
N TYR A 65 10.57 -5.95 3.96
CA TYR A 65 10.57 -5.17 2.73
C TYR A 65 10.20 -3.71 2.98
N LEU A 66 10.87 -2.83 2.24
CA LEU A 66 10.62 -1.40 2.24
C LEU A 66 9.71 -1.03 1.06
N ALA A 67 8.40 -1.14 1.30
CA ALA A 67 7.38 -0.78 0.34
C ALA A 67 7.37 0.74 0.12
N HIS A 68 7.71 1.15 -1.09
CA HIS A 68 7.78 2.55 -1.46
C HIS A 68 6.47 3.00 -2.11
N GLU A 69 6.17 2.46 -3.29
CA GLU A 69 5.09 2.93 -4.13
C GLU A 69 3.97 1.90 -4.21
N CYS A 70 2.74 2.41 -4.27
CA CYS A 70 1.53 1.64 -4.48
C CYS A 70 0.83 2.12 -5.75
N ALA A 71 0.55 1.19 -6.66
CA ALA A 71 -0.29 1.44 -7.82
C ALA A 71 -1.58 0.61 -7.73
N ILE A 72 -2.72 1.29 -7.81
CA ILE A 72 -4.04 0.65 -7.90
C ILE A 72 -4.33 0.40 -9.38
N LEU A 73 -4.49 -0.86 -9.77
CA LEU A 73 -4.81 -1.20 -11.14
C LEU A 73 -6.33 -1.04 -11.37
N VAL A 74 -6.69 -0.04 -12.17
CA VAL A 74 -8.04 0.06 -12.75
C VAL A 74 -8.06 -0.86 -13.96
N GLY A 75 -8.69 -2.03 -13.82
CA GLY A 75 -8.69 -3.03 -14.88
C GLY A 75 -9.34 -2.52 -16.17
N ILE A 76 -8.55 -2.28 -17.21
CA ILE A 76 -8.94 -2.62 -18.58
C ILE A 76 -8.86 -4.15 -18.62
N VAL A 77 -10.01 -4.81 -18.52
CA VAL A 77 -10.09 -6.27 -18.70
C VAL A 77 -9.92 -6.53 -20.19
N LEU A 78 -8.76 -7.05 -20.62
CA LEU A 78 -8.73 -7.81 -21.86
C LEU A 78 -9.38 -9.18 -21.57
N PRO A 79 -10.37 -9.62 -22.36
CA PRO A 79 -11.10 -10.85 -22.08
C PRO A 79 -10.26 -12.04 -22.53
N THR A 80 -9.47 -12.61 -21.61
CA THR A 80 -8.96 -13.97 -21.80
C THR A 80 -9.27 -14.78 -20.54
N SER A 81 -10.26 -15.67 -20.69
CA SER A 81 -10.59 -16.77 -19.78
C SER A 81 -11.26 -16.42 -18.43
N GLY A 82 -12.60 -16.42 -18.45
CA GLY A 82 -13.46 -17.26 -17.58
C GLY A 82 -13.48 -17.11 -16.06
N TYR A 83 -12.54 -16.42 -15.41
CA TYR A 83 -12.52 -16.26 -13.96
C TYR A 83 -13.13 -14.91 -13.56
N ARG A 84 -14.24 -14.92 -12.78
CA ARG A 84 -14.72 -13.72 -12.08
C ARG A 84 -13.99 -13.62 -10.73
N PRO A 85 -13.10 -12.64 -10.50
CA PRO A 85 -12.54 -12.43 -9.17
C PRO A 85 -13.48 -11.57 -8.33
N ALA A 86 -13.56 -11.88 -7.03
CA ALA A 86 -14.13 -11.02 -6.00
C ALA A 86 -13.46 -9.62 -6.02
N PRO A 87 -14.11 -8.56 -5.47
CA PRO A 87 -13.73 -7.18 -5.72
C PRO A 87 -12.52 -6.74 -4.89
N LEU A 88 -11.34 -7.28 -5.17
CA LEU A 88 -10.05 -6.72 -4.80
C LEU A 88 -9.15 -6.78 -6.04
N LYS A 89 -9.32 -5.78 -6.93
CA LYS A 89 -8.52 -5.65 -8.16
C LYS A 89 -7.10 -5.21 -7.79
N GLN A 90 -6.19 -6.19 -7.76
CA GLN A 90 -4.73 -6.13 -7.93
C GLN A 90 -4.04 -4.80 -7.54
N VAL A 91 -3.42 -4.77 -6.35
CA VAL A 91 -2.50 -3.70 -5.92
C VAL A 91 -1.08 -4.11 -6.29
N ARG A 92 -0.36 -3.27 -7.04
CA ARG A 92 1.07 -3.50 -7.32
C ARG A 92 1.90 -2.67 -6.36
N ILE A 93 2.77 -3.34 -5.60
CA ILE A 93 3.66 -2.70 -4.62
C ILE A 93 5.09 -2.85 -5.10
N TYR A 94 5.81 -1.73 -5.15
CA TYR A 94 7.22 -1.71 -5.53
C TYR A 94 8.08 -1.61 -4.29
N PHE A 95 8.96 -2.60 -4.12
CA PHE A 95 9.92 -2.66 -3.03
C PHE A 95 11.25 -2.06 -3.48
N LYS A 96 11.86 -1.27 -2.59
CA LYS A 96 13.26 -0.88 -2.75
C LYS A 96 14.12 -1.85 -1.94
N LYS A 97 15.11 -2.47 -2.59
CA LYS A 97 16.21 -3.18 -1.91
C LYS A 97 17.23 -2.18 -1.39
#